data_AF-A0A8X7U696-F1
#
_entry.id   AF-A0A8X7U696-F1
#
_cell.length_a   1.000
_cell.length_b   1.000
_cell.length_c   1.000
_cell.angle_alpha   90.00
_cell.angle_beta   90.00
_cell.angle_gamma   90.00
#
_symmetry.space_group_name_H-M   'P 1'
#
loop_
_entity.id
_entity.type
_entity.pdbx_description
1 polymer ?
#
loop_
_entity_poly.entity_id
_entity_poly.type
_entity_poly.pdbx_seq_one_letter_code
_entity_poly.pdbx_strand_id
1 'polypeptide(L)'
;MSVGVDDDLGFEFEEDLFQGTNTIIVAAFTMATALLLLSLCGGVSAATPVLTVHSSDGDVIDCVKKMDQPSLTNPLLKNHSFQDYPSGMTKTEEGGFGWQVWHRNGTACPHGTVPVQRVEAEAELSQGKYGPLIPDAAERATKGHQYAVGFVEADLPIYGTRATLNVWNPVVESGDDFSLAQIWVTSGNYKNNDLNTIETGWQVYPNKYGDRQARLFTYWTIDAYISSGCYNHYCKGFVHVNRHVVLGGAIIGTSTFGGDQFDITLQIWKITNDSVRSIALLPKLEVLDMYLEKWLSFTTRNICDNIKPLKHLKTLWIDGARVSDSSLLTLTSSCRALPELGVSRCVGVTDGGMGLARNCSNLKALNLACCGFATDAAISAVVQSCLNLDVTPSVFESSILLTVMALMIRDKGIFHIGSKCSKLLELDLYRCAGFGDDGLAAISRGCKSLNLLILSYCGELTDAGVEKIHLSHLELRGIKNITGTGLAAITRGCKKLAYLDSSYVRISMTQASGRLRTCQET
;
A
#
# COMPACT_ATOMS: atom_id res chain seq x y z
N MET A 1 -54.52 -21.93 -57.16
CA MET A 1 -54.53 -23.29 -57.77
C MET A 1 -53.66 -24.16 -56.89
N SER A 2 -54.20 -25.34 -56.52
CA SER A 2 -53.84 -26.27 -55.40
C SER A 2 -53.92 -25.63 -54.01
N VAL A 3 -54.93 -25.82 -53.13
CA VAL A 3 -55.73 -27.03 -52.71
C VAL A 3 -54.79 -28.13 -52.25
N GLY A 4 -54.82 -28.75 -51.06
CA GLY A 4 -55.75 -28.99 -49.93
C GLY A 4 -54.88 -29.71 -48.85
N VAL A 5 -55.32 -30.19 -47.68
CA VAL A 5 -56.56 -30.87 -47.29
C VAL A 5 -56.63 -30.85 -45.74
N ASP A 6 -57.87 -30.80 -45.25
CA ASP A 6 -58.34 -30.86 -43.87
C ASP A 6 -58.22 -32.23 -43.16
N ASP A 7 -58.48 -32.17 -41.85
CA ASP A 7 -59.23 -33.11 -40.99
C ASP A 7 -58.60 -34.37 -40.35
N ASP A 8 -58.75 -34.34 -39.02
CA ASP A 8 -59.19 -35.38 -38.09
C ASP A 8 -58.35 -36.64 -37.81
N LEU A 9 -58.14 -36.88 -36.51
CA LEU A 9 -58.76 -37.99 -35.79
C LEU A 9 -58.38 -37.93 -34.29
N GLY A 10 -59.37 -37.67 -33.43
CA GLY A 10 -59.27 -37.93 -32.00
C GLY A 10 -59.59 -39.39 -31.67
N PHE A 11 -59.02 -39.90 -30.58
CA PHE A 11 -59.59 -41.00 -29.79
C PHE A 11 -59.18 -40.83 -28.31
N GLU A 12 -60.18 -40.98 -27.45
CA GLU A 12 -60.18 -40.88 -25.99
C GLU A 12 -59.20 -41.85 -25.32
N PHE A 13 -58.61 -41.43 -24.18
CA PHE A 13 -58.26 -42.34 -23.09
C PHE A 13 -58.46 -41.64 -21.74
N GLU A 14 -59.08 -42.40 -20.83
CA GLU A 14 -59.67 -42.05 -19.54
C GLU A 14 -58.69 -41.43 -18.52
N GLU A 15 -59.26 -40.53 -17.70
CA GLU A 15 -58.78 -40.18 -16.37
C GLU A 15 -58.75 -41.43 -15.47
N ASP A 16 -57.62 -41.72 -14.81
CA ASP A 16 -57.61 -41.89 -13.35
C ASP A 16 -56.21 -42.19 -12.79
N LEU A 17 -55.94 -41.60 -11.62
CA LEU A 17 -54.73 -41.71 -10.79
C LEU A 17 -53.45 -41.03 -11.31
N PHE A 18 -53.11 -39.87 -10.71
CA PHE A 18 -51.78 -39.23 -10.53
C PHE A 18 -51.75 -37.69 -10.77
N GLN A 19 -52.74 -36.94 -10.29
CA GLN A 19 -52.74 -35.46 -10.34
C GLN A 19 -52.29 -34.74 -9.05
N GLY A 20 -51.85 -35.45 -8.01
CA GLY A 20 -51.45 -34.82 -6.74
C GLY A 20 -49.95 -34.54 -6.55
N THR A 21 -49.07 -35.33 -7.17
CA THR A 21 -47.62 -35.32 -6.87
C THR A 21 -46.79 -34.54 -7.89
N ASN A 22 -47.24 -34.40 -9.13
CA ASN A 22 -46.48 -33.70 -10.17
C ASN A 22 -46.53 -32.17 -10.05
N THR A 23 -47.62 -31.59 -9.55
CA THR A 23 -47.73 -30.13 -9.40
C THR A 23 -46.81 -29.59 -8.31
N ILE A 24 -46.60 -30.36 -7.23
CA ILE A 24 -45.66 -29.99 -6.16
C ILE A 24 -44.21 -30.18 -6.62
N ILE A 25 -43.91 -31.24 -7.37
CA ILE A 25 -42.55 -31.47 -7.89
C ILE A 25 -42.19 -30.43 -8.95
N VAL A 26 -43.11 -30.06 -9.84
CA VAL A 26 -42.89 -29.02 -10.86
C VAL A 26 -42.81 -27.62 -10.24
N ALA A 27 -43.62 -27.31 -9.21
CA ALA A 27 -43.49 -26.07 -8.44
C ALA A 27 -42.17 -26.00 -7.65
N ALA A 28 -41.73 -27.13 -7.07
CA ALA A 28 -40.46 -27.21 -6.36
C ALA A 28 -39.27 -27.12 -7.32
N PHE A 29 -39.34 -27.72 -8.51
CA PHE A 29 -38.30 -27.60 -9.54
C PHE A 29 -38.25 -26.21 -10.17
N THR A 30 -39.40 -25.53 -10.36
CA THR A 30 -39.44 -24.14 -10.86
C THR A 30 -38.97 -23.14 -9.81
N MET A 31 -39.30 -23.32 -8.52
CA MET A 31 -38.70 -22.52 -7.44
C MET A 31 -37.22 -22.81 -7.25
N ALA A 32 -36.79 -24.08 -7.32
CA ALA A 32 -35.39 -24.45 -7.19
C ALA A 32 -34.56 -23.95 -8.37
N THR A 33 -35.08 -23.98 -9.60
CA THR A 33 -34.41 -23.41 -10.77
C THR A 33 -34.45 -21.88 -10.77
N ALA A 34 -35.50 -21.22 -10.25
CA ALA A 34 -35.50 -19.78 -10.02
C ALA A 34 -34.49 -19.36 -8.93
N LEU A 35 -34.37 -20.12 -7.84
CA LEU A 35 -33.36 -19.92 -6.79
C LEU A 35 -31.93 -20.24 -7.29
N LEU A 36 -31.77 -21.25 -8.15
CA LEU A 36 -30.49 -21.56 -8.79
C LEU A 36 -30.12 -20.52 -9.86
N LEU A 37 -31.07 -19.98 -10.61
CA LEU A 37 -30.85 -18.87 -11.55
C LEU A 37 -30.56 -17.55 -10.81
N LEU A 38 -31.16 -17.32 -9.64
CA LEU A 38 -30.77 -16.24 -8.73
C LEU A 38 -29.36 -16.45 -8.12
N SER A 39 -28.88 -17.69 -8.03
CA SER A 39 -27.51 -18.01 -7.58
C SER A 39 -26.46 -18.03 -8.70
N LEU A 40 -26.89 -18.15 -9.96
CA LEU A 40 -26.04 -18.25 -11.15
C LEU A 40 -25.97 -16.94 -11.95
N CYS A 41 -26.90 -16.01 -11.74
CA CYS A 41 -26.60 -14.59 -11.86
C CYS A 41 -25.73 -14.24 -10.65
N GLY A 42 -24.42 -14.10 -10.85
CA GLY A 42 -23.53 -13.46 -9.88
C GLY A 42 -23.94 -12.01 -9.68
N GLY A 43 -25.07 -11.78 -9.01
CA GLY A 43 -25.45 -10.51 -8.45
C GLY A 43 -24.35 -10.15 -7.47
N VAL A 44 -23.62 -9.09 -7.80
CA VAL A 44 -22.69 -8.43 -6.89
C VAL A 44 -23.45 -8.27 -5.58
N SER A 45 -23.06 -9.00 -4.53
CA SER A 45 -23.63 -8.80 -3.19
C SER A 45 -23.39 -7.33 -2.85
N ALA A 46 -24.43 -6.52 -2.94
CA ALA A 46 -24.38 -5.14 -2.50
C ALA A 46 -23.99 -5.18 -1.03
N ALA A 47 -22.84 -4.60 -0.70
CA ALA A 47 -22.33 -4.62 0.65
C ALA A 47 -23.39 -4.11 1.61
N THR A 48 -23.74 -4.91 2.64
CA THR A 48 -24.75 -4.50 3.60
C THR A 48 -24.26 -3.25 4.34
N PRO A 49 -25.03 -2.14 4.34
CA PRO A 49 -24.61 -0.92 5.01
C PRO A 49 -24.50 -1.14 6.52
N VAL A 50 -23.50 -0.53 7.13
CA VAL A 50 -23.30 -0.53 8.59
C VAL A 50 -24.32 0.41 9.26
N LEU A 51 -24.66 1.50 8.57
CA LEU A 51 -25.66 2.48 8.97
C LEU A 51 -26.30 3.05 7.70
N THR A 52 -27.61 3.24 7.71
CA THR A 52 -28.33 3.97 6.67
C THR A 52 -28.89 5.25 7.28
N VAL A 53 -28.64 6.39 6.64
CA VAL A 53 -29.13 7.71 7.03
C VAL A 53 -30.14 8.18 6.00
N HIS A 54 -31.34 8.53 6.46
CA HIS A 54 -32.37 9.18 5.65
C HIS A 54 -32.24 10.69 5.84
N SER A 55 -31.75 11.37 4.82
CA SER A 55 -31.55 12.82 4.85
C SER A 55 -32.87 13.55 4.60
N SER A 56 -32.99 14.78 5.10
CA SER A 56 -34.25 15.56 5.02
C SER A 56 -34.62 16.03 3.61
N ASP A 57 -33.68 15.97 2.67
CA ASP A 57 -33.86 16.24 1.25
C ASP A 57 -34.29 15.00 0.44
N GLY A 58 -34.51 13.86 1.09
CA GLY A 58 -34.92 12.61 0.44
C GLY A 58 -33.76 11.69 0.05
N ASP A 59 -32.50 12.14 0.18
CA ASP A 59 -31.35 11.29 -0.06
C ASP A 59 -31.26 10.16 0.97
N VAL A 60 -30.91 8.96 0.49
CA VAL A 60 -30.57 7.82 1.35
C VAL A 60 -29.07 7.58 1.27
N ILE A 61 -28.39 7.63 2.41
CA ILE A 61 -26.94 7.53 2.50
C ILE A 61 -26.58 6.28 3.28
N ASP A 62 -25.82 5.40 2.62
CA ASP A 62 -25.34 4.16 3.18
C ASP A 62 -23.89 4.29 3.62
N CYS A 63 -23.65 4.12 4.92
CA CYS A 63 -22.32 3.99 5.49
C CYS A 63 -21.80 2.57 5.24
N VAL A 64 -20.98 2.41 4.21
CA VAL A 64 -20.36 1.13 3.87
C VAL A 64 -18.97 1.03 4.45
N LYS A 65 -18.52 -0.17 4.82
CA LYS A 65 -17.12 -0.36 5.26
C LYS A 65 -16.19 0.09 4.14
N LYS A 66 -15.07 0.73 4.48
CA LYS A 66 -14.10 1.23 3.49
C LYS A 66 -13.69 0.16 2.47
N MET A 67 -13.52 -1.10 2.90
CA MET A 67 -13.14 -2.23 2.06
C MET A 67 -14.25 -2.78 1.17
N ASP A 68 -15.49 -2.43 1.46
CA ASP A 68 -16.68 -2.96 0.77
C ASP A 68 -17.33 -1.91 -0.14
N GLN A 69 -16.70 -0.74 -0.29
CA GLN A 69 -17.21 0.35 -1.13
C GLN A 69 -17.28 -0.07 -2.61
N PRO A 70 -18.24 0.48 -3.39
CA PRO A 70 -18.46 0.08 -4.78
C PRO A 70 -17.19 0.12 -5.64
N SER A 71 -16.34 1.13 -5.44
CA SER A 71 -15.10 1.33 -6.19
C SER A 71 -14.12 0.17 -6.14
N LEU A 72 -14.08 -0.59 -5.04
CA LEU A 72 -13.13 -1.72 -4.89
C LEU A 72 -13.56 -2.98 -5.63
N THR A 73 -14.76 -2.98 -6.22
CA THR A 73 -15.16 -4.01 -7.18
C THR A 73 -14.54 -3.79 -8.57
N ASN A 74 -13.89 -2.64 -8.84
CA ASN A 74 -13.07 -2.45 -10.02
C ASN A 74 -11.79 -3.31 -9.92
N PRO A 75 -11.49 -4.18 -10.90
CA PRO A 75 -10.28 -5.01 -10.90
C PRO A 75 -8.97 -4.23 -10.73
N LEU A 76 -8.89 -3.01 -11.27
CA LEU A 76 -7.71 -2.14 -11.17
C LEU A 76 -7.52 -1.56 -9.75
N LEU A 77 -8.58 -1.55 -8.95
CA LEU A 77 -8.56 -1.08 -7.56
C LEU A 77 -8.66 -2.23 -6.56
N LYS A 78 -8.70 -3.49 -7.02
CA LYS A 78 -8.74 -4.67 -6.16
C LYS A 78 -7.43 -4.73 -5.36
N ASN A 79 -7.54 -4.68 -4.03
CA ASN A 79 -6.42 -4.55 -3.08
C ASN A 79 -5.74 -3.17 -3.02
N HIS A 80 -6.43 -2.11 -3.45
CA HIS A 80 -5.94 -0.76 -3.24
C HIS A 80 -5.78 -0.48 -1.74
N SER A 81 -4.59 -0.01 -1.35
CA SER A 81 -4.29 0.45 -0.01
C SER A 81 -4.88 1.84 0.21
N PHE A 82 -5.70 2.03 1.25
CA PHE A 82 -6.22 3.36 1.57
C PHE A 82 -5.10 4.35 1.84
N GLN A 83 -5.19 5.48 1.16
CA GLN A 83 -4.31 6.60 1.36
C GLN A 83 -5.00 7.63 2.26
N ASP A 84 -4.39 7.92 3.40
CA ASP A 84 -4.75 9.08 4.22
C ASP A 84 -4.19 10.38 3.59
N TYR A 85 -4.64 11.52 4.13
CA TYR A 85 -4.31 12.89 3.71
C TYR A 85 -2.87 13.05 3.15
N PRO A 86 -2.67 13.74 2.00
CA PRO A 86 -1.36 13.85 1.35
C PRO A 86 -0.24 14.33 2.28
N SER A 87 0.93 13.67 2.22
CA SER A 87 2.13 14.08 2.96
C SER A 87 2.57 15.50 2.56
N GLY A 88 2.85 16.35 3.55
CA GLY A 88 3.25 17.75 3.31
C GLY A 88 2.09 18.75 3.26
N MET A 89 0.85 18.27 3.33
CA MET A 89 -0.34 19.11 3.42
C MET A 89 -0.83 19.12 4.88
N THR A 90 -1.12 20.29 5.44
CA THR A 90 -1.64 20.42 6.81
C THR A 90 -3.04 19.84 6.88
N LYS A 91 -3.25 18.78 7.68
CA LYS A 91 -4.59 18.32 8.04
C LYS A 91 -5.33 19.47 8.71
N THR A 92 -6.27 20.08 8.01
CA THR A 92 -7.28 20.93 8.63
C THR A 92 -8.25 20.01 9.39
N GLU A 93 -8.55 20.35 10.65
CA GLU A 93 -9.46 19.60 11.54
C GLU A 93 -10.72 19.13 10.79
N GLU A 94 -11.04 17.83 10.92
CA GLU A 94 -12.22 17.14 10.36
C GLU A 94 -12.96 17.83 9.19
N GLY A 95 -12.22 18.24 8.16
CA GLY A 95 -12.81 18.91 7.00
C GLY A 95 -13.86 18.02 6.36
N GLY A 96 -15.07 18.56 6.15
CA GLY A 96 -16.18 17.80 5.56
C GLY A 96 -17.49 17.82 6.34
N PHE A 97 -17.45 18.05 7.65
CA PHE A 97 -18.64 17.96 8.48
C PHE A 97 -19.47 19.26 8.48
N GLY A 98 -20.79 19.13 8.51
CA GLY A 98 -21.71 20.25 8.79
C GLY A 98 -22.12 21.14 7.61
N TRP A 99 -21.58 20.93 6.42
CA TRP A 99 -21.93 21.72 5.21
C TRP A 99 -22.74 20.96 4.17
N GLN A 100 -23.14 19.71 4.46
CA GLN A 100 -24.07 18.94 3.62
C GLN A 100 -25.35 18.61 4.38
N VAL A 101 -26.50 18.60 3.70
CA VAL A 101 -27.83 18.51 4.30
C VAL A 101 -27.99 17.28 5.20
N TRP A 102 -27.35 16.16 4.84
CA TRP A 102 -27.41 14.91 5.60
C TRP A 102 -26.73 14.95 6.98
N HIS A 103 -25.91 15.97 7.26
CA HIS A 103 -25.32 16.19 8.58
C HIS A 103 -26.30 16.79 9.60
N ARG A 104 -27.53 17.12 9.18
CA ARG A 104 -28.54 17.71 10.06
C ARG A 104 -28.77 16.79 11.27
N ASN A 105 -28.68 17.34 12.48
CA ASN A 105 -28.69 16.63 13.77
C ASN A 105 -27.37 15.92 14.15
N GLY A 106 -26.27 16.25 13.48
CA GLY A 106 -24.94 15.75 13.84
C GLY A 106 -24.62 14.36 13.31
N THR A 107 -25.39 13.86 12.34
CA THR A 107 -25.20 12.56 11.70
C THR A 107 -23.89 12.51 10.92
N ALA A 108 -23.11 11.45 11.14
CA ALA A 108 -21.89 11.13 10.43
C ALA A 108 -21.70 9.62 10.36
N CYS A 109 -20.99 9.13 9.35
CA CYS A 109 -20.71 7.70 9.28
C CYS A 109 -19.73 7.25 10.40
N PRO A 110 -19.88 6.02 10.94
CA PRO A 110 -18.96 5.47 11.92
C PRO A 110 -17.50 5.43 11.42
N HIS A 111 -16.53 5.42 12.34
CA HIS A 111 -15.13 5.20 11.97
C HIS A 111 -14.95 3.88 11.20
N GLY A 112 -14.12 3.90 10.16
CA GLY A 112 -13.87 2.74 9.29
C GLY A 112 -14.90 2.55 8.17
N THR A 113 -15.90 3.43 8.08
CA THR A 113 -16.90 3.46 7.01
C THR A 113 -16.80 4.74 6.17
N VAL A 114 -17.43 4.73 4.99
CA VAL A 114 -17.56 5.89 4.09
C VAL A 114 -19.03 6.04 3.67
N PRO A 115 -19.54 7.27 3.57
CA PRO A 115 -20.90 7.48 3.13
C PRO A 115 -20.97 7.35 1.59
N VAL A 116 -21.95 6.59 1.12
CA VAL A 116 -22.27 6.41 -0.30
C VAL A 116 -23.74 6.73 -0.49
N GLN A 117 -24.06 7.67 -1.38
CA GLN A 117 -25.45 7.95 -1.75
C GLN A 117 -26.01 6.73 -2.47
N ARG A 118 -27.16 6.23 -2.02
CA ARG A 118 -27.87 5.14 -2.69
C ARG A 118 -28.44 5.66 -4.01
N VAL A 119 -28.19 4.91 -5.07
CA VAL A 119 -28.70 5.19 -6.41
C VAL A 119 -29.63 4.04 -6.76
N GLU A 120 -30.84 4.35 -7.25
CA GLU A 120 -31.78 3.33 -7.69
C GLU A 120 -31.24 2.63 -8.96
N ALA A 121 -31.46 1.32 -9.09
CA ALA A 121 -30.84 0.49 -10.14
C ALA A 121 -31.18 0.96 -11.57
N GLU A 122 -32.30 1.65 -11.77
CA GLU A 122 -32.71 2.24 -13.05
C GLU A 122 -31.87 3.47 -13.44
N ALA A 123 -31.38 4.23 -12.45
CA ALA A 123 -30.45 5.34 -12.66
C ALA A 123 -29.02 4.83 -12.99
N GLU A 124 -28.62 3.66 -12.48
CA GLU A 124 -27.35 3.02 -12.90
C GLU A 124 -27.41 2.54 -14.36
N LEU A 125 -28.54 1.97 -14.80
CA LEU A 125 -28.72 1.45 -16.17
C LEU A 125 -28.79 2.54 -17.25
N SER A 126 -29.31 3.72 -16.91
CA SER A 126 -29.44 4.87 -17.81
C SER A 126 -28.16 5.70 -17.91
N GLN A 127 -27.31 5.68 -16.88
CA GLN A 127 -26.07 6.48 -16.82
C GLN A 127 -24.80 5.68 -17.19
N GLY A 128 -24.90 4.34 -17.29
CA GLY A 128 -23.82 3.45 -17.73
C GLY A 128 -23.78 3.13 -19.23
N LYS A 129 -24.71 3.65 -20.05
CA LYS A 129 -24.67 3.47 -21.50
C LYS A 129 -23.86 4.58 -22.14
N TYR A 130 -22.58 4.28 -22.38
CA TYR A 130 -21.78 5.01 -23.36
C TYR A 130 -22.52 4.94 -24.70
N GLY A 131 -23.09 6.07 -25.13
CA GLY A 131 -23.55 6.24 -26.50
C GLY A 131 -22.38 6.05 -27.47
N PRO A 132 -22.65 5.74 -28.75
CA PRO A 132 -21.59 5.51 -29.73
C PRO A 132 -20.66 6.73 -29.86
N LEU A 133 -19.44 6.47 -30.36
CA LEU A 133 -18.45 7.46 -30.77
C LEU A 133 -19.13 8.59 -31.56
N ILE A 134 -19.08 9.82 -31.07
CA ILE A 134 -19.56 10.97 -31.85
C ILE A 134 -18.38 11.94 -32.05
N PRO A 135 -18.10 12.37 -33.28
CA PRO A 135 -17.14 13.43 -33.59
C PRO A 135 -17.39 14.73 -32.79
N ASP A 136 -16.39 15.60 -32.69
CA ASP A 136 -16.52 16.96 -32.14
C ASP A 136 -16.90 17.03 -30.65
N ALA A 137 -16.29 16.18 -29.82
CA ALA A 137 -16.52 16.16 -28.37
C ALA A 137 -16.28 17.54 -27.70
N ALA A 138 -15.26 18.28 -28.13
CA ALA A 138 -14.98 19.64 -27.64
C ALA A 138 -16.10 20.64 -28.00
N GLU A 139 -16.60 20.58 -29.24
CA GLU A 139 -17.66 21.48 -29.69
C GLU A 139 -18.96 21.16 -28.94
N ARG A 140 -19.34 19.89 -28.82
CA ARG A 140 -20.57 19.51 -28.08
C ARG A 140 -20.49 19.75 -26.58
N ALA A 141 -19.31 19.64 -25.96
CA ALA A 141 -19.14 19.95 -24.54
C ALA A 141 -19.37 21.44 -24.22
N THR A 142 -19.30 22.33 -25.23
CA THR A 142 -19.35 23.79 -25.01
C THR A 142 -20.44 24.49 -25.81
N LYS A 143 -21.02 23.84 -26.84
CA LYS A 143 -22.05 24.41 -27.71
C LYS A 143 -23.35 24.63 -26.94
N GLY A 144 -23.77 25.89 -26.88
CA GLY A 144 -24.96 26.31 -26.13
C GLY A 144 -24.70 26.66 -24.67
N HIS A 145 -23.50 26.41 -24.15
CA HIS A 145 -23.13 26.79 -22.79
C HIS A 145 -22.68 28.24 -22.72
N GLN A 146 -23.18 28.97 -21.73
CA GLN A 146 -22.63 30.27 -21.33
C GLN A 146 -21.69 30.04 -20.16
N TYR A 147 -20.41 30.38 -20.32
CA TYR A 147 -19.39 30.12 -19.30
C TYR A 147 -18.31 31.19 -19.30
N ALA A 148 -17.64 31.32 -18.15
CA ALA A 148 -16.38 32.02 -18.00
C ALA A 148 -15.34 31.01 -17.50
N VAL A 149 -14.14 31.06 -18.07
CA VAL A 149 -13.06 30.14 -17.73
C VAL A 149 -11.76 30.92 -17.53
N GLY A 150 -11.05 30.60 -16.44
CA GLY A 150 -9.67 30.98 -16.23
C GLY A 150 -8.82 29.72 -16.18
N PHE A 151 -7.68 29.72 -16.84
CA PHE A 151 -6.77 28.59 -16.84
C PHE A 151 -5.31 29.05 -16.75
N VAL A 152 -4.46 28.14 -16.29
CA VAL A 152 -3.01 28.33 -16.24
C VAL A 152 -2.40 27.22 -17.06
N GLU A 153 -1.71 27.59 -18.13
CA GLU A 153 -0.81 26.70 -18.86
C GLU A 153 0.61 26.96 -18.40
N ALA A 154 1.36 25.90 -18.12
CA ALA A 154 2.75 25.99 -17.69
C ALA A 154 3.59 24.92 -18.39
N ASP A 155 4.81 25.28 -18.79
CA ASP A 155 5.82 24.33 -19.30
C ASP A 155 6.33 23.39 -18.19
N LEU A 156 6.06 23.74 -16.93
CA LEU A 156 6.39 22.92 -15.76
C LEU A 156 5.22 22.01 -15.38
N PRO A 157 5.49 20.81 -14.81
CA PRO A 157 4.42 19.90 -14.40
C PRO A 157 3.50 20.54 -13.35
N ILE A 158 2.20 20.62 -13.67
CA ILE A 158 1.16 21.02 -12.71
C ILE A 158 0.80 19.79 -11.86
N TYR A 159 1.03 19.88 -10.55
CA TYR A 159 0.76 18.78 -9.61
C TYR A 159 -0.61 18.86 -8.94
N GLY A 160 -1.32 19.96 -9.10
CA GLY A 160 -2.63 20.11 -8.50
C GLY A 160 -3.15 21.53 -8.63
N THR A 161 -4.36 21.73 -8.11
CA THR A 161 -5.01 23.03 -8.04
C THR A 161 -5.86 23.13 -6.78
N ARG A 162 -6.04 24.36 -6.31
CA ARG A 162 -6.93 24.73 -5.21
C ARG A 162 -7.72 25.94 -5.64
N ALA A 163 -9.04 25.90 -5.49
CA ALA A 163 -9.87 27.08 -5.64
C ALA A 163 -10.92 27.17 -4.54
N THR A 164 -11.32 28.39 -4.27
CA THR A 164 -12.47 28.72 -3.44
C THR A 164 -13.58 29.15 -4.38
N LEU A 165 -14.68 28.41 -4.37
CA LEU A 165 -15.83 28.60 -5.24
C LEU A 165 -16.99 29.10 -4.41
N ASN A 166 -17.54 30.25 -4.80
CA ASN A 166 -18.78 30.74 -4.22
C ASN A 166 -19.95 29.85 -4.68
N VAL A 167 -20.76 29.38 -3.74
CA VAL A 167 -21.84 28.41 -3.97
C VAL A 167 -23.14 29.15 -4.21
N TRP A 168 -23.80 28.87 -5.32
CA TRP A 168 -25.12 29.41 -5.66
C TRP A 168 -26.11 28.29 -5.90
N ASN A 169 -27.41 28.61 -5.78
CA ASN A 169 -28.49 27.74 -6.24
C ASN A 169 -29.24 28.42 -7.40
N PRO A 170 -28.62 28.59 -8.58
CA PRO A 170 -29.27 29.24 -9.70
C PRO A 170 -30.52 28.48 -10.14
N VAL A 171 -31.54 29.22 -10.57
CA VAL A 171 -32.73 28.63 -11.18
C VAL A 171 -32.35 28.14 -12.58
N VAL A 172 -32.48 26.84 -12.80
CA VAL A 172 -32.40 26.21 -14.12
C VAL A 172 -33.82 25.97 -14.61
N GLU A 173 -34.16 26.29 -15.87
CA GLU A 173 -35.56 26.30 -16.30
C GLU A 173 -36.08 24.88 -16.56
N SER A 174 -35.35 24.14 -17.41
CA SER A 174 -35.64 22.75 -17.78
C SER A 174 -34.95 21.72 -16.88
N GLY A 175 -35.38 20.46 -16.95
CA GLY A 175 -34.64 19.34 -16.37
C GLY A 175 -33.31 19.06 -17.09
N ASP A 176 -33.26 19.35 -18.39
CA ASP A 176 -32.07 19.20 -19.24
C ASP A 176 -31.03 20.32 -19.02
N ASP A 177 -31.43 21.42 -18.37
CA ASP A 177 -30.53 22.51 -18.05
C ASP A 177 -29.70 22.18 -16.80
N PHE A 178 -28.47 22.66 -16.78
CA PHE A 178 -27.65 22.64 -15.57
C PHE A 178 -26.79 23.90 -15.46
N SER A 179 -26.38 24.19 -14.23
CA SER A 179 -25.40 25.23 -13.93
C SER A 179 -24.37 24.69 -12.95
N LEU A 180 -23.10 25.03 -13.14
CA LEU A 180 -22.01 24.55 -12.29
C LEU A 180 -20.91 25.60 -12.11
N ALA A 181 -20.15 25.45 -11.04
CA ALA A 181 -18.82 26.03 -10.90
C ALA A 181 -17.85 24.94 -10.47
N GLN A 182 -16.68 24.89 -11.10
CA GLN A 182 -15.74 23.79 -10.90
C GLN A 182 -14.28 24.19 -11.03
N ILE A 183 -13.43 23.31 -10.50
CA ILE A 183 -12.02 23.21 -10.87
C ILE A 183 -11.79 21.94 -11.66
N TRP A 184 -10.84 22.03 -12.60
CA TRP A 184 -10.40 20.91 -13.41
C TRP A 184 -8.88 20.85 -13.46
N VAL A 185 -8.33 19.63 -13.49
CA VAL A 185 -6.92 19.37 -13.81
C VAL A 185 -6.91 18.49 -15.04
N THR A 186 -6.25 18.95 -16.09
CA THR A 186 -6.28 18.32 -17.42
C THR A 186 -4.89 17.93 -17.90
N SER A 187 -4.82 16.93 -18.76
CA SER A 187 -3.62 16.57 -19.53
C SER A 187 -4.07 15.95 -20.86
N GLY A 188 -3.28 16.09 -21.91
CA GLY A 188 -3.72 15.74 -23.27
C GLY A 188 -4.57 16.85 -23.89
N ASN A 189 -5.26 16.54 -24.98
CA ASN A 189 -6.07 17.50 -25.71
C ASN A 189 -7.26 16.85 -26.43
N TYR A 190 -8.27 17.65 -26.72
CA TYR A 190 -9.47 17.17 -27.42
C TYR A 190 -9.19 16.68 -28.85
N LYS A 191 -8.19 17.24 -29.56
CA LYS A 191 -7.92 16.89 -30.97
C LYS A 191 -7.40 15.47 -31.13
N ASN A 192 -6.62 15.01 -30.16
CA ASN A 192 -6.03 13.68 -30.13
C ASN A 192 -6.91 12.64 -29.43
N ASN A 193 -8.08 13.05 -28.90
CA ASN A 193 -8.95 12.21 -28.10
C ASN A 193 -8.25 11.60 -26.87
N ASP A 194 -7.17 12.23 -26.40
CA ASP A 194 -6.34 11.78 -25.27
C ASP A 194 -6.49 12.69 -24.04
N LEU A 195 -7.44 13.64 -24.07
CA LEU A 195 -7.71 14.51 -22.94
C LEU A 195 -8.19 13.70 -21.74
N ASN A 196 -7.40 13.75 -20.67
CA ASN A 196 -7.76 13.21 -19.38
C ASN A 196 -8.08 14.35 -18.41
N THR A 197 -9.16 14.24 -17.65
CA THR A 197 -9.60 15.26 -16.69
C THR A 197 -9.91 14.66 -15.33
N ILE A 198 -9.64 15.44 -14.28
CA ILE A 198 -10.18 15.25 -12.93
C ILE A 198 -10.86 16.56 -12.55
N GLU A 199 -12.11 16.48 -12.15
CA GLU A 199 -12.99 17.63 -11.98
C GLU A 199 -13.73 17.54 -10.66
N THR A 200 -13.90 18.67 -9.99
CA THR A 200 -14.77 18.76 -8.81
C THR A 200 -15.30 20.17 -8.64
N GLY A 201 -16.52 20.26 -8.11
CA GLY A 201 -17.24 21.51 -8.01
C GLY A 201 -18.58 21.32 -7.34
N TRP A 202 -19.43 22.33 -7.49
CA TRP A 202 -20.86 22.22 -7.21
C TRP A 202 -21.66 22.41 -8.50
N GLN A 203 -22.81 21.77 -8.58
CA GLN A 203 -23.73 21.93 -9.70
C GLN A 203 -25.19 21.82 -9.26
N VAL A 204 -26.08 22.50 -10.00
CA VAL A 204 -27.54 22.31 -9.96
C VAL A 204 -27.91 21.59 -11.24
N TYR A 205 -28.33 20.32 -11.12
CA TYR A 205 -28.60 19.47 -12.28
C TYR A 205 -29.81 18.55 -12.05
N PRO A 206 -31.04 18.99 -12.39
CA PRO A 206 -32.26 18.31 -11.99
C PRO A 206 -32.45 16.93 -12.58
N ASN A 207 -32.18 16.73 -13.87
CA ASN A 207 -32.23 15.39 -14.46
C ASN A 207 -31.30 14.39 -13.79
N LYS A 208 -30.20 14.87 -13.19
CA LYS A 208 -29.23 13.99 -12.53
C LYS A 208 -29.63 13.63 -11.11
N TYR A 209 -30.11 14.61 -10.34
CA TYR A 209 -30.31 14.46 -8.91
C TYR A 209 -31.79 14.38 -8.49
N GLY A 210 -32.72 14.61 -9.40
CA GLY A 210 -34.16 14.65 -9.11
C GLY A 210 -34.60 15.89 -8.33
N ASP A 211 -33.69 16.84 -8.09
CA ASP A 211 -33.98 18.08 -7.37
C ASP A 211 -33.27 19.30 -7.98
N ARG A 212 -33.52 20.48 -7.42
CA ARG A 212 -32.92 21.75 -7.85
C ARG A 212 -31.99 22.32 -6.78
N GLN A 213 -31.27 21.44 -6.08
CA GLN A 213 -30.32 21.86 -5.05
C GLN A 213 -28.89 21.88 -5.60
N ALA A 214 -28.08 22.81 -5.10
CA ALA A 214 -26.65 22.81 -5.33
C ALA A 214 -26.01 21.59 -4.65
N ARG A 215 -25.39 20.73 -5.45
CA ARG A 215 -24.83 19.44 -5.01
C ARG A 215 -23.34 19.37 -5.32
N LEU A 216 -22.55 18.82 -4.40
CA LEU A 216 -21.15 18.52 -4.65
C LEU A 216 -21.06 17.46 -5.76
N PHE A 217 -20.15 17.64 -6.71
CA PHE A 217 -19.83 16.59 -7.66
C PHE A 217 -18.33 16.40 -7.86
N THR A 218 -18.00 15.21 -8.33
CA THR A 218 -16.71 14.88 -8.94
C THR A 218 -16.95 14.26 -10.30
N TYR A 219 -16.08 14.56 -11.26
CA TYR A 219 -16.08 13.94 -12.58
C TYR A 219 -14.66 13.57 -13.03
N TRP A 220 -14.53 12.53 -13.85
CA TRP A 220 -13.28 12.23 -14.55
C TRP A 220 -13.54 11.59 -15.92
N THR A 221 -12.63 11.81 -16.86
CA THR A 221 -12.53 11.11 -18.15
C THR A 221 -11.06 10.88 -18.49
N ILE A 222 -10.77 9.89 -19.35
CA ILE A 222 -9.43 9.61 -19.88
C ILE A 222 -9.33 9.77 -21.41
N ASP A 223 -10.45 10.06 -22.07
CA ASP A 223 -10.56 9.98 -23.53
C ASP A 223 -11.43 11.11 -24.12
N ALA A 224 -11.29 12.32 -23.56
CA ALA A 224 -11.99 13.50 -24.02
C ALA A 224 -13.52 13.35 -24.05
N TYR A 225 -14.11 12.69 -23.06
CA TYR A 225 -15.56 12.49 -22.91
C TYR A 225 -16.19 11.65 -24.03
N ILE A 226 -15.40 10.85 -24.73
CA ILE A 226 -15.87 10.09 -25.90
C ILE A 226 -16.54 8.80 -25.46
N SER A 227 -15.82 7.95 -24.73
CA SER A 227 -16.27 6.65 -24.28
C SER A 227 -15.98 6.40 -22.80
N SER A 228 -15.34 7.35 -22.12
CA SER A 228 -15.11 7.33 -20.68
C SER A 228 -15.60 8.64 -20.05
N GLY A 229 -16.00 8.55 -18.79
CA GLY A 229 -16.67 9.66 -18.15
C GLY A 229 -17.46 9.18 -16.96
N CYS A 230 -17.32 9.81 -15.81
CA CYS A 230 -17.99 9.32 -14.63
C CYS A 230 -18.21 10.35 -13.55
N TYR A 231 -19.46 10.43 -13.09
CA TYR A 231 -19.86 11.20 -11.93
C TYR A 231 -19.82 10.36 -10.65
N ASN A 232 -19.27 10.95 -9.59
CA ASN A 232 -19.41 10.47 -8.21
C ASN A 232 -19.21 8.94 -8.09
N HIS A 233 -20.00 8.26 -7.25
CA HIS A 233 -19.92 6.81 -7.06
C HIS A 233 -20.61 5.99 -8.18
N TYR A 234 -21.07 6.62 -9.27
CA TYR A 234 -21.79 5.91 -10.33
C TYR A 234 -20.87 5.00 -11.17
N CYS A 235 -19.57 5.24 -11.10
CA CYS A 235 -18.58 4.30 -11.58
C CYS A 235 -17.50 4.04 -10.51
N LYS A 236 -16.77 2.95 -10.72
CA LYS A 236 -15.85 2.37 -9.76
C LYS A 236 -14.42 2.92 -9.96
N GLY A 237 -14.28 4.23 -10.16
CA GLY A 237 -13.06 4.86 -10.68
C GLY A 237 -12.07 5.39 -9.63
N PHE A 238 -12.51 5.65 -8.39
CA PHE A 238 -11.67 6.20 -7.32
C PHE A 238 -12.02 5.59 -5.96
N VAL A 239 -11.09 5.63 -5.01
CA VAL A 239 -11.31 5.13 -3.64
C VAL A 239 -11.70 6.27 -2.73
N HIS A 240 -12.89 6.20 -2.16
CA HIS A 240 -13.39 7.16 -1.18
C HIS A 240 -12.86 6.81 0.22
N VAL A 241 -12.39 7.83 0.95
CA VAL A 241 -11.70 7.66 2.24
C VAL A 241 -12.27 8.53 3.37
N ASN A 242 -13.04 9.57 3.04
CA ASN A 242 -13.61 10.51 4.00
C ASN A 242 -14.95 9.97 4.52
N ARG A 243 -15.21 10.11 5.83
CA ARG A 243 -16.43 9.61 6.51
C ARG A 243 -17.54 10.67 6.64
N HIS A 244 -17.25 11.92 6.28
CA HIS A 244 -18.12 13.09 6.43
C HIS A 244 -18.58 13.68 5.09
N VAL A 245 -18.03 13.28 3.94
CA VAL A 245 -18.42 13.92 2.66
C VAL A 245 -19.07 12.90 1.74
N VAL A 246 -20.33 13.14 1.37
CA VAL A 246 -21.03 12.39 0.32
C VAL A 246 -20.78 13.06 -1.02
N LEU A 247 -20.29 12.32 -2.01
CA LEU A 247 -20.27 12.79 -3.39
C LEU A 247 -21.68 12.72 -3.97
N GLY A 248 -22.17 13.82 -4.55
CA GLY A 248 -23.56 13.98 -4.97
C GLY A 248 -24.47 14.59 -3.91
N GLY A 249 -24.02 14.75 -2.67
CA GLY A 249 -24.84 15.27 -1.58
C GLY A 249 -25.13 16.77 -1.70
N ALA A 250 -26.34 17.17 -1.27
CA ALA A 250 -26.77 18.57 -1.26
C ALA A 250 -25.97 19.42 -0.25
N ILE A 251 -25.62 20.64 -0.67
CA ILE A 251 -24.85 21.61 0.10
C ILE A 251 -25.80 22.47 0.95
N ILE A 252 -25.44 22.67 2.22
CA ILE A 252 -26.14 23.60 3.12
C ILE A 252 -25.63 25.02 2.87
N GLY A 253 -26.57 25.95 2.68
CA GLY A 253 -26.26 27.36 2.53
C GLY A 253 -25.82 27.68 1.11
N THR A 254 -26.50 28.63 0.48
CA THR A 254 -26.17 29.13 -0.85
C THR A 254 -26.20 30.65 -0.83
N SER A 255 -25.35 31.23 -1.67
CA SER A 255 -25.15 32.67 -1.75
C SER A 255 -26.38 33.35 -2.31
N THR A 256 -26.63 34.57 -1.86
CA THR A 256 -27.75 35.40 -2.32
C THR A 256 -27.24 36.76 -2.77
N PHE A 257 -27.91 37.36 -3.76
CA PHE A 257 -27.50 38.67 -4.25
C PHE A 257 -27.69 39.74 -3.17
N GLY A 258 -26.62 40.44 -2.79
CA GLY A 258 -26.63 41.46 -1.74
C GLY A 258 -26.83 40.92 -0.32
N GLY A 259 -26.78 39.61 -0.13
CA GLY A 259 -26.95 38.95 1.17
C GLY A 259 -25.77 38.05 1.52
N ASP A 260 -26.05 37.01 2.31
CA ASP A 260 -25.03 36.07 2.78
C ASP A 260 -24.33 35.37 1.60
N GLN A 261 -23.02 35.22 1.71
CA GLN A 261 -22.16 34.53 0.74
C GLN A 261 -21.60 33.25 1.38
N PHE A 262 -21.65 32.15 0.64
CA PHE A 262 -21.16 30.84 1.07
C PHE A 262 -20.13 30.33 0.07
N ASP A 263 -18.98 29.92 0.58
CA ASP A 263 -17.87 29.43 -0.25
C ASP A 263 -17.50 27.99 0.11
N ILE A 264 -17.08 27.23 -0.89
CA ILE A 264 -16.42 25.94 -0.71
C ILE A 264 -15.00 25.99 -1.26
N THR A 265 -14.04 25.47 -0.49
CA THR A 265 -12.66 25.31 -0.97
C THR A 265 -12.44 23.87 -1.41
N LEU A 266 -12.12 23.68 -2.69
CA LEU A 266 -11.85 22.37 -3.27
C LEU A 266 -10.38 22.28 -3.72
N GLN A 267 -9.83 21.07 -3.64
CA GLN A 267 -8.43 20.81 -3.96
C GLN A 267 -8.31 19.49 -4.72
N ILE A 268 -7.57 19.52 -5.82
CA ILE A 268 -7.13 18.33 -6.56
C ILE A 268 -5.61 18.32 -6.47
N TRP A 269 -5.03 17.25 -5.91
CA TRP A 269 -3.58 17.15 -5.79
C TRP A 269 -3.08 15.76 -6.17
N LYS A 270 -2.09 15.73 -7.05
CA LYS A 270 -1.30 14.55 -7.35
C LYS A 270 -0.35 14.32 -6.20
N ILE A 271 -0.49 13.20 -5.50
CA ILE A 271 0.51 12.83 -4.50
C ILE A 271 1.83 12.57 -5.21
N THR A 272 2.79 13.46 -4.95
CA THR A 272 4.16 13.39 -5.44
C THR A 272 5.10 13.09 -4.29
N ASN A 273 6.13 12.29 -4.56
CA ASN A 273 7.21 12.03 -3.62
C ASN A 273 8.27 13.13 -3.71
N ASP A 274 7.88 14.41 -3.80
CA ASP A 274 8.79 15.49 -4.21
C ASP A 274 9.99 15.66 -3.27
N SER A 275 9.82 15.41 -1.97
CA SER A 275 10.93 15.38 -1.02
C SER A 275 12.01 14.35 -1.37
N VAL A 276 11.63 13.21 -1.97
CA VAL A 276 12.57 12.16 -2.41
C VAL A 276 13.19 12.51 -3.77
N ARG A 277 12.46 13.22 -4.63
CA ARG A 277 12.99 13.71 -5.92
C ARG A 277 14.08 14.77 -5.73
N SER A 278 13.92 15.65 -4.74
CA SER A 278 14.93 16.67 -4.43
C SER A 278 16.29 16.08 -4.04
N ILE A 279 16.34 14.83 -3.56
CA ILE A 279 17.60 14.13 -3.25
C ILE A 279 18.46 13.99 -4.52
N ALA A 280 17.85 13.77 -5.70
CA ALA A 280 18.56 13.68 -6.97
C ALA A 280 19.29 14.97 -7.37
N LEU A 281 18.91 16.12 -6.78
CA LEU A 281 19.53 17.43 -7.03
C LEU A 281 20.79 17.66 -6.19
N LEU A 282 21.23 16.69 -5.37
CA LEU A 282 22.39 16.78 -4.49
C LEU A 282 23.55 15.92 -5.02
N PRO A 283 24.22 16.28 -6.14
CA PRO A 283 25.17 15.40 -6.83
C PRO A 283 26.41 15.05 -6.00
N LYS A 284 26.72 15.81 -4.95
CA LYS A 284 27.85 15.58 -4.03
C LYS A 284 27.48 14.82 -2.76
N LEU A 285 26.24 14.33 -2.65
CA LEU A 285 25.78 13.64 -1.46
C LEU A 285 26.57 12.33 -1.26
N GLU A 286 27.26 12.21 -0.12
CA GLU A 286 28.02 11.02 0.25
C GLU A 286 27.28 10.13 1.24
N VAL A 287 26.38 10.71 2.05
CA VAL A 287 25.63 9.99 3.09
C VAL A 287 24.15 10.30 2.90
N LEU A 288 23.35 9.24 2.71
CA LEU A 288 21.90 9.29 2.74
C LEU A 288 21.40 8.25 3.74
N ASP A 289 20.95 8.73 4.88
CA ASP A 289 20.36 7.90 5.93
C ASP A 289 18.89 8.28 6.10
N MET A 290 18.01 7.32 5.82
CA MET A 290 16.57 7.43 5.91
C MET A 290 16.02 6.27 6.72
N TYR A 291 15.38 6.60 7.84
CA TYR A 291 14.65 5.64 8.65
C TYR A 291 13.14 5.91 8.56
N LEU A 292 12.38 4.93 8.07
CA LEU A 292 10.93 5.05 7.87
C LEU A 292 10.18 4.18 8.88
N GLU A 293 9.62 4.83 9.90
CA GLU A 293 8.91 4.18 11.00
C GLU A 293 7.65 3.41 10.57
N LYS A 294 7.06 3.79 9.42
CA LYS A 294 5.84 3.16 8.89
C LYS A 294 6.19 2.17 7.79
N TRP A 295 5.92 0.89 8.07
CA TRP A 295 5.82 -0.18 7.08
C TRP A 295 4.96 0.33 5.91
N LEU A 296 5.49 0.36 4.69
CA LEU A 296 4.78 0.77 3.47
C LEU A 296 4.62 2.29 3.23
N SER A 297 5.61 3.12 3.59
CA SER A 297 5.61 4.52 3.13
C SER A 297 5.60 4.63 1.59
N PHE A 298 4.46 5.00 1.00
CA PHE A 298 4.30 5.26 -0.45
C PHE A 298 5.28 6.31 -0.99
N THR A 299 5.77 7.17 -0.09
CA THR A 299 6.78 8.20 -0.37
C THR A 299 8.05 7.61 -1.00
N THR A 300 8.30 6.30 -0.86
CA THR A 300 9.55 5.66 -1.35
C THR A 300 9.39 4.71 -2.52
N ARG A 301 8.21 4.61 -3.16
CA ARG A 301 7.95 3.61 -4.23
C ARG A 301 8.97 3.62 -5.38
N ASN A 302 9.66 4.75 -5.62
CA ASN A 302 10.70 4.92 -6.63
C ASN A 302 12.01 5.50 -6.04
N ILE A 303 12.30 5.24 -4.76
CA ILE A 303 13.47 5.83 -4.08
C ILE A 303 14.78 5.48 -4.80
N CYS A 304 14.92 4.23 -5.27
CA CYS A 304 16.09 3.77 -6.01
C CYS A 304 16.33 4.55 -7.32
N ASP A 305 15.28 4.94 -8.04
CA ASP A 305 15.42 5.71 -9.29
C ASP A 305 15.94 7.12 -9.03
N ASN A 306 15.55 7.73 -7.91
CA ASN A 306 16.00 9.07 -7.51
C ASN A 306 17.43 9.06 -6.97
N ILE A 307 17.88 7.95 -6.39
CA ILE A 307 19.24 7.79 -5.87
C ILE A 307 20.22 7.41 -6.99
N LYS A 308 19.77 6.73 -8.04
CA LYS A 308 20.59 6.28 -9.18
C LYS A 308 21.59 7.33 -9.72
N PRO A 309 21.27 8.63 -9.80
CA PRO A 309 22.21 9.67 -10.25
C PRO A 309 23.35 9.98 -9.27
N LEU A 310 23.23 9.62 -7.99
CA LEU A 310 24.15 9.99 -6.91
C LEU A 310 25.38 9.08 -6.88
N LYS A 311 26.38 9.40 -7.70
CA LYS A 311 27.58 8.56 -7.91
C LYS A 311 28.60 8.58 -6.78
N HIS A 312 28.47 9.51 -5.84
CA HIS A 312 29.42 9.71 -4.74
C HIS A 312 28.98 9.11 -3.40
N LEU A 313 27.85 8.38 -3.39
CA LEU A 313 27.33 7.78 -2.16
C LEU A 313 28.31 6.75 -1.57
N LYS A 314 28.57 6.92 -0.29
CA LYS A 314 29.34 6.03 0.59
C LYS A 314 28.42 5.31 1.58
N THR A 315 27.44 6.03 2.12
CA THR A 315 26.46 5.44 3.04
C THR A 315 25.06 5.64 2.49
N LEU A 316 24.33 4.53 2.32
CA LEU A 316 22.94 4.55 1.91
C LEU A 316 22.09 3.66 2.80
N TRP A 317 21.33 4.23 3.70
CA TRP A 317 20.37 3.54 4.54
C TRP A 317 18.97 4.00 4.13
N ILE A 318 18.13 3.07 3.67
CA ILE A 318 16.75 3.33 3.23
C ILE A 318 15.79 2.39 3.96
N ASP A 319 16.01 2.27 5.27
CA ASP A 319 15.30 1.35 6.13
C ASP A 319 13.79 1.68 6.15
N GLY A 320 12.96 0.66 5.96
CA GLY A 320 11.50 0.75 5.87
C GLY A 320 10.98 1.20 4.51
N ALA A 321 11.85 1.46 3.52
CA ALA A 321 11.44 1.87 2.19
C ALA A 321 10.78 0.72 1.41
N ARG A 322 9.88 1.08 0.48
CA ARG A 322 9.26 0.12 -0.44
C ARG A 322 10.15 -0.09 -1.67
N VAL A 323 11.10 -1.01 -1.55
CA VAL A 323 12.09 -1.38 -2.58
C VAL A 323 11.77 -2.76 -3.15
N SER A 324 11.92 -2.95 -4.47
CA SER A 324 11.90 -4.28 -5.12
C SER A 324 13.32 -4.76 -5.45
N ASP A 325 13.50 -6.07 -5.57
CA ASP A 325 14.77 -6.67 -6.03
C ASP A 325 15.32 -6.04 -7.32
N SER A 326 14.46 -5.81 -8.32
CA SER A 326 14.84 -5.18 -9.59
C SER A 326 15.33 -3.74 -9.42
N SER A 327 14.65 -2.95 -8.59
CA SER A 327 15.03 -1.57 -8.30
C SER A 327 16.35 -1.49 -7.53
N LEU A 328 16.57 -2.42 -6.60
CA LEU A 328 17.79 -2.53 -5.80
C LEU A 328 18.99 -2.97 -6.65
N LEU A 329 18.81 -3.91 -7.58
CA LEU A 329 19.84 -4.32 -8.55
C LEU A 329 20.20 -3.18 -9.51
N THR A 330 19.20 -2.42 -9.97
CA THR A 330 19.42 -1.25 -10.84
C THR A 330 20.18 -0.13 -10.11
N LEU A 331 19.87 0.06 -8.82
CA LEU A 331 20.57 1.01 -7.97
C LEU A 331 22.03 0.62 -7.77
N THR A 332 22.30 -0.63 -7.38
CA THR A 332 23.66 -1.12 -7.08
C THR A 332 24.54 -1.24 -8.31
N SER A 333 23.99 -1.56 -9.48
CA SER A 333 24.72 -1.47 -10.75
C SER A 333 25.12 -0.04 -11.12
N SER A 334 24.42 0.95 -10.57
CA SER A 334 24.66 2.38 -10.78
C SER A 334 25.55 3.02 -9.70
N CYS A 335 25.55 2.46 -8.49
CA CYS A 335 26.33 2.89 -7.31
C CYS A 335 27.30 1.77 -6.89
N ARG A 336 28.24 1.42 -7.79
CA ARG A 336 29.07 0.21 -7.72
C ARG A 336 30.07 0.14 -6.56
N ALA A 337 30.32 1.26 -5.88
CA ALA A 337 31.37 1.37 -4.88
C ALA A 337 30.84 1.55 -3.45
N LEU A 338 29.52 1.42 -3.23
CA LEU A 338 28.86 1.71 -1.95
C LEU A 338 29.44 0.86 -0.80
N PRO A 339 30.11 1.45 0.20
CA PRO A 339 30.60 0.71 1.36
C PRO A 339 29.51 0.36 2.37
N GLU A 340 28.44 1.13 2.50
CA GLU A 340 27.41 0.87 3.52
C GLU A 340 26.00 0.90 2.93
N LEU A 341 25.25 -0.19 3.10
CA LEU A 341 23.88 -0.34 2.61
C LEU A 341 22.93 -0.83 3.72
N GLY A 342 21.91 -0.03 4.02
CA GLY A 342 20.80 -0.40 4.89
C GLY A 342 19.50 -0.57 4.09
N VAL A 343 18.91 -1.75 4.18
CA VAL A 343 17.59 -2.05 3.59
C VAL A 343 16.69 -2.77 4.60
N SER A 344 16.87 -2.47 5.89
CA SER A 344 16.07 -3.09 6.94
C SER A 344 14.58 -2.82 6.72
N ARG A 345 13.70 -3.79 7.03
CA ARG A 345 12.23 -3.68 6.91
C ARG A 345 11.72 -3.36 5.49
N CYS A 346 12.56 -3.51 4.46
CA CYS A 346 12.16 -3.33 3.07
C CYS A 346 11.38 -4.56 2.57
N VAL A 347 10.05 -4.44 2.47
CA VAL A 347 9.14 -5.58 2.25
C VAL A 347 9.32 -6.27 0.87
N GLY A 348 9.79 -5.56 -0.14
CA GLY A 348 9.97 -6.13 -1.50
C GLY A 348 11.38 -6.65 -1.79
N VAL A 349 12.24 -6.72 -0.75
CA VAL A 349 13.60 -7.26 -0.84
C VAL A 349 13.57 -8.75 -0.48
N THR A 350 14.00 -9.60 -1.41
CA THR A 350 14.06 -11.07 -1.26
C THR A 350 15.47 -11.59 -1.55
N ASP A 351 15.64 -12.92 -1.51
CA ASP A 351 16.88 -13.59 -1.94
C ASP A 351 17.34 -13.14 -3.34
N GLY A 352 16.41 -12.87 -4.26
CA GLY A 352 16.72 -12.40 -5.62
C GLY A 352 17.43 -11.04 -5.65
N GLY A 353 17.07 -10.14 -4.75
CA GLY A 353 17.67 -8.81 -4.61
C GLY A 353 19.09 -8.86 -4.07
N MET A 354 19.46 -9.92 -3.35
CA MET A 354 20.78 -10.05 -2.72
C MET A 354 21.91 -10.32 -3.71
N GLY A 355 21.59 -10.58 -4.98
CA GLY A 355 22.56 -10.50 -6.08
C GLY A 355 23.21 -9.12 -6.23
N LEU A 356 22.66 -8.08 -5.58
CA LEU A 356 23.23 -6.73 -5.52
C LEU A 356 24.68 -6.71 -5.04
N ALA A 357 25.04 -7.63 -4.15
CA ALA A 357 26.37 -7.66 -3.55
C ALA A 357 27.45 -7.93 -4.62
N ARG A 358 27.09 -8.53 -5.77
CA ARG A 358 28.01 -8.72 -6.91
C ARG A 358 28.43 -7.40 -7.55
N ASN A 359 27.57 -6.39 -7.47
CA ASN A 359 27.80 -5.08 -8.07
C ASN A 359 28.48 -4.11 -7.09
N CYS A 360 28.41 -4.36 -5.77
CA CYS A 360 29.01 -3.55 -4.71
C CYS A 360 30.17 -4.30 -4.03
N SER A 361 31.29 -4.47 -4.73
CA SER A 361 32.44 -5.26 -4.27
C SER A 361 33.17 -4.71 -3.04
N ASN A 362 32.91 -3.44 -2.68
CA ASN A 362 33.52 -2.76 -1.54
C ASN A 362 32.59 -2.66 -0.32
N LEU A 363 31.50 -3.44 -0.29
CA LEU A 363 30.54 -3.39 0.81
C LEU A 363 31.20 -3.79 2.14
N LYS A 364 31.16 -2.89 3.11
CA LYS A 364 31.67 -3.00 4.48
C LYS A 364 30.56 -3.06 5.52
N ALA A 365 29.38 -2.51 5.26
CA ALA A 365 28.24 -2.64 6.16
C ALA A 365 26.99 -3.02 5.38
N LEU A 366 26.27 -4.03 5.86
CA LEU A 366 25.00 -4.44 5.30
C LEU A 366 23.98 -4.71 6.40
N ASN A 367 22.83 -4.03 6.34
CA ASN A 367 21.70 -4.26 7.23
C ASN A 367 20.51 -4.86 6.46
N LEU A 368 20.19 -6.12 6.75
CA LEU A 368 19.05 -6.87 6.20
C LEU A 368 17.97 -7.17 7.25
N ALA A 369 18.02 -6.49 8.40
CA ALA A 369 17.09 -6.75 9.50
C ALA A 369 15.62 -6.61 9.06
N CYS A 370 14.74 -7.50 9.50
CA CYS A 370 13.32 -7.52 9.17
C CYS A 370 12.96 -7.63 7.68
N CYS A 371 13.88 -8.04 6.79
CA CYS A 371 13.52 -8.43 5.43
C CYS A 371 12.86 -9.82 5.46
N GLY A 372 11.54 -9.86 5.61
CA GLY A 372 10.78 -11.08 5.91
C GLY A 372 10.88 -12.22 4.87
N PHE A 373 11.39 -11.94 3.68
CA PHE A 373 11.56 -12.92 2.59
C PHE A 373 13.03 -13.25 2.28
N ALA A 374 13.98 -12.80 3.12
CA ALA A 374 15.38 -13.19 3.02
C ALA A 374 15.63 -14.50 3.79
N THR A 375 16.23 -15.47 3.12
CA THR A 375 16.51 -16.82 3.64
C THR A 375 18.02 -17.13 3.65
N ASP A 376 18.39 -18.38 3.95
CA ASP A 376 19.78 -18.85 3.86
C ASP A 376 20.41 -18.56 2.47
N ALA A 377 19.60 -18.50 1.41
CA ALA A 377 20.05 -18.18 0.06
C ALA A 377 20.48 -16.70 -0.10
N ALA A 378 19.77 -15.75 0.53
CA ALA A 378 20.20 -14.36 0.62
C ALA A 378 21.60 -14.23 1.23
N ILE A 379 21.84 -14.89 2.36
CA ILE A 379 23.16 -14.87 3.01
C ILE A 379 24.23 -15.48 2.12
N SER A 380 23.95 -16.62 1.49
CA SER A 380 24.89 -17.26 0.56
C SER A 380 25.25 -16.33 -0.61
N ALA A 381 24.27 -15.63 -1.18
CA ALA A 381 24.50 -14.66 -2.26
C ALA A 381 25.37 -13.48 -1.81
N VAL A 382 25.11 -12.90 -0.63
CA VAL A 382 25.94 -11.82 -0.07
C VAL A 382 27.36 -12.30 0.17
N VAL A 383 27.52 -13.43 0.86
CA VAL A 383 28.84 -14.01 1.19
C VAL A 383 29.65 -14.33 -0.07
N GLN A 384 29.04 -14.92 -1.09
CA GLN A 384 29.71 -15.19 -2.37
C GLN A 384 30.18 -13.92 -3.07
N SER A 385 29.40 -12.85 -2.95
CA SER A 385 29.65 -11.61 -3.69
C SER A 385 30.66 -10.69 -3.01
N CYS A 386 30.69 -10.66 -1.68
CA CYS A 386 31.75 -9.98 -0.91
C CYS A 386 33.15 -10.62 -1.09
N LEU A 387 33.24 -11.77 -1.78
CA LEU A 387 34.46 -12.54 -1.95
C LEU A 387 35.11 -12.47 -3.33
N ASN A 388 34.49 -11.82 -4.33
CA ASN A 388 35.00 -11.65 -5.70
C ASN A 388 35.96 -12.77 -6.15
N LEU A 389 35.47 -14.01 -6.22
CA LEU A 389 36.24 -15.17 -6.63
C LEU A 389 36.39 -15.19 -8.15
N ASP A 390 37.32 -14.38 -8.65
CA ASP A 390 38.05 -14.70 -9.87
C ASP A 390 39.54 -14.41 -9.65
N VAL A 391 40.28 -15.52 -9.56
CA VAL A 391 41.74 -15.66 -9.74
C VAL A 391 42.65 -14.96 -8.70
N THR A 392 43.35 -15.82 -7.95
CA THR A 392 44.44 -15.57 -6.96
C THR A 392 44.02 -15.36 -5.50
N PRO A 393 44.68 -16.04 -4.54
CA PRO A 393 44.54 -15.75 -3.12
C PRO A 393 45.34 -14.48 -2.79
N SER A 394 44.82 -13.31 -3.14
CA SER A 394 45.40 -12.03 -2.73
C SER A 394 44.35 -11.08 -2.14
N VAL A 395 44.45 -10.96 -0.82
CA VAL A 395 44.17 -9.78 0.03
C VAL A 395 43.00 -8.87 -0.37
N PHE A 396 41.78 -9.18 0.07
CA PHE A 396 40.77 -8.15 0.34
C PHE A 396 40.86 -7.70 1.81
N GLU A 397 41.01 -6.40 2.06
CA GLU A 397 41.16 -5.77 3.38
C GLU A 397 39.85 -5.34 4.05
N SER A 398 38.69 -5.66 3.47
CA SER A 398 37.41 -5.13 3.97
C SER A 398 36.92 -5.87 5.22
N SER A 399 36.92 -5.15 6.34
CA SER A 399 36.13 -5.47 7.53
C SER A 399 34.65 -5.29 7.23
N ILE A 400 33.83 -6.31 7.53
CA ILE A 400 32.38 -6.28 7.30
C ILE A 400 31.62 -6.23 8.63
N LEU A 401 30.63 -5.36 8.71
CA LEU A 401 29.52 -5.32 9.68
C LEU A 401 28.29 -5.91 8.98
N LEU A 402 27.72 -6.98 9.54
CA LEU A 402 26.54 -7.62 8.98
C LEU A 402 25.44 -7.74 10.05
N THR A 403 24.32 -7.06 9.80
CA THR A 403 23.13 -7.13 10.66
C THR A 403 22.05 -7.94 9.96
N VAL A 404 21.68 -9.07 10.57
CA VAL A 404 20.64 -9.98 10.07
C VAL A 404 19.63 -10.25 11.18
N MET A 405 18.40 -9.79 10.97
CA MET A 405 17.28 -10.07 11.87
C MET A 405 16.15 -10.67 11.04
N ALA A 406 16.13 -11.99 10.88
CA ALA A 406 15.16 -12.65 10.00
C ALA A 406 14.69 -13.99 10.58
N LEU A 407 13.37 -14.24 10.49
CA LEU A 407 12.73 -15.45 11.02
C LEU A 407 13.04 -16.72 10.21
N MET A 408 13.67 -16.59 9.02
CA MET A 408 13.91 -17.70 8.08
C MET A 408 15.39 -18.08 7.92
N ILE A 409 16.30 -17.46 8.69
CA ILE A 409 17.73 -17.81 8.69
C ILE A 409 17.99 -18.94 9.67
N ARG A 410 18.78 -19.93 9.23
CA ARG A 410 19.19 -21.09 10.00
C ARG A 410 20.69 -21.31 9.93
N ASP A 411 21.16 -22.34 10.61
CA ASP A 411 22.58 -22.75 10.63
C ASP A 411 23.20 -22.91 9.24
N LYS A 412 22.42 -23.28 8.22
CA LYS A 412 22.91 -23.38 6.83
C LYS A 412 23.39 -22.02 6.28
N GLY A 413 22.62 -20.95 6.48
CA GLY A 413 23.02 -19.59 6.10
C GLY A 413 24.25 -19.14 6.88
N ILE A 414 24.26 -19.42 8.19
CA ILE A 414 25.37 -19.05 9.08
C ILE A 414 26.66 -19.81 8.78
N PHE A 415 26.57 -21.06 8.33
CA PHE A 415 27.73 -21.83 7.89
C PHE A 415 28.44 -21.16 6.71
N HIS A 416 27.70 -20.50 5.80
CA HIS A 416 28.32 -19.71 4.74
C HIS A 416 29.14 -18.55 5.30
N ILE A 417 28.63 -17.83 6.30
CA ILE A 417 29.37 -16.76 6.98
C ILE A 417 30.63 -17.32 7.64
N GLY A 418 30.50 -18.36 8.46
CA GLY A 418 31.64 -18.98 9.15
C GLY A 418 32.69 -19.55 8.19
N SER A 419 32.30 -20.13 7.06
CA SER A 419 33.26 -20.73 6.12
C SER A 419 34.05 -19.73 5.29
N LYS A 420 33.62 -18.46 5.21
CA LYS A 420 34.12 -17.50 4.21
C LYS A 420 34.44 -16.11 4.75
N CYS A 421 33.84 -15.67 5.86
CA CYS A 421 33.97 -14.31 6.38
C CYS A 421 34.95 -14.23 7.57
N SER A 422 36.24 -14.47 7.32
CA SER A 422 37.27 -14.50 8.39
C SER A 422 37.59 -13.13 9.01
N LYS A 423 37.35 -12.04 8.27
CA LYS A 423 37.57 -10.64 8.67
C LYS A 423 36.31 -9.92 9.19
N LEU A 424 35.21 -10.64 9.37
CA LEU A 424 33.97 -10.10 9.94
C LEU A 424 34.27 -9.53 11.34
N LEU A 425 33.90 -8.27 11.59
CA LEU A 425 34.16 -7.61 12.88
C LEU A 425 32.93 -7.66 13.79
N GLU A 426 31.75 -7.51 13.20
CA GLU A 426 30.50 -7.40 13.93
C GLU A 426 29.42 -8.21 13.21
N LEU A 427 28.70 -9.02 13.99
CA LEU A 427 27.61 -9.84 13.50
C LEU A 427 26.43 -9.74 14.47
N ASP A 428 25.29 -9.28 13.95
CA ASP A 428 24.05 -9.24 14.70
C ASP A 428 23.06 -10.27 14.13
N LEU A 429 22.66 -11.22 14.97
CA LEU A 429 21.71 -12.30 14.69
C LEU A 429 20.46 -12.22 15.58
N TYR A 430 20.15 -11.04 16.13
CA TYR A 430 19.00 -10.82 17.01
C TYR A 430 17.73 -11.51 16.48
N ARG A 431 17.06 -12.29 17.35
CA ARG A 431 15.84 -13.07 17.03
C ARG A 431 15.94 -14.04 15.84
N CYS A 432 17.13 -14.44 15.40
CA CYS A 432 17.25 -15.57 14.46
C CYS A 432 16.89 -16.87 15.20
N ALA A 433 15.64 -17.31 15.07
CA ALA A 433 15.10 -18.40 15.88
C ALA A 433 15.67 -19.78 15.50
N GLY A 434 15.94 -20.02 14.21
CA GLY A 434 16.48 -21.30 13.70
C GLY A 434 18.00 -21.39 13.70
N PHE A 435 18.67 -20.50 14.45
CA PHE A 435 20.11 -20.49 14.66
C PHE A 435 20.46 -21.20 15.98
N GLY A 436 21.31 -22.23 15.89
CA GLY A 436 21.68 -23.12 16.98
C GLY A 436 23.20 -23.27 17.15
N ASP A 437 23.57 -24.25 17.98
CA ASP A 437 24.95 -24.45 18.42
C ASP A 437 25.92 -24.80 17.28
N ASP A 438 25.44 -25.48 16.23
CA ASP A 438 26.26 -25.85 15.07
C ASP A 438 26.62 -24.63 14.21
N GLY A 439 25.65 -23.74 13.99
CA GLY A 439 25.88 -22.44 13.36
C GLY A 439 26.87 -21.60 14.17
N LEU A 440 26.70 -21.56 15.50
CA LEU A 440 27.59 -20.82 16.39
C LEU A 440 29.03 -21.38 16.37
N ALA A 441 29.17 -22.70 16.31
CA ALA A 441 30.45 -23.36 16.15
C ALA A 441 31.10 -23.06 14.79
N ALA A 442 30.31 -22.85 13.73
CA ALA A 442 30.82 -22.38 12.44
C ALA A 442 31.38 -20.96 12.52
N ILE A 443 30.66 -20.03 13.18
CA ILE A 443 31.14 -18.65 13.42
C ILE A 443 32.45 -18.68 14.22
N SER A 444 32.49 -19.39 15.35
CA SER A 444 33.68 -19.45 16.21
C SER A 444 34.91 -20.02 15.46
N ARG A 445 34.70 -21.03 14.62
CA ARG A 445 35.79 -21.60 13.80
C ARG A 445 36.25 -20.67 12.69
N GLY A 446 35.34 -19.90 12.11
CA GLY A 446 35.55 -19.13 10.89
C GLY A 446 35.94 -17.67 11.06
N CYS A 447 35.20 -16.94 11.90
CA CYS A 447 35.24 -15.49 12.01
C CYS A 447 36.25 -15.06 13.09
N LYS A 448 37.55 -15.16 12.78
CA LYS A 448 38.64 -14.94 13.75
C LYS A 448 38.83 -13.49 14.18
N SER A 449 38.37 -12.53 13.38
CA SER A 449 38.43 -11.10 13.70
C SER A 449 37.18 -10.57 14.38
N LEU A 450 36.21 -11.43 14.70
CA LEU A 450 34.94 -11.01 15.26
C LEU A 450 35.14 -10.41 16.66
N ASN A 451 34.66 -9.18 16.83
CA ASN A 451 34.73 -8.42 18.06
C ASN A 451 33.37 -8.40 18.76
N LEU A 452 32.30 -8.08 18.01
CA LEU A 452 30.92 -7.99 18.49
C LEU A 452 30.05 -9.11 17.91
N LEU A 453 29.38 -9.84 18.79
CA LEU A 453 28.36 -10.82 18.40
C LEU A 453 27.08 -10.62 19.22
N ILE A 454 25.97 -10.34 18.55
CA ILE A 454 24.65 -10.16 19.17
C ILE A 454 23.78 -11.39 18.84
N LEU A 455 23.43 -12.17 19.87
CA LEU A 455 22.60 -13.39 19.76
C LEU A 455 21.29 -13.27 20.54
N SER A 456 20.94 -12.06 20.94
CA SER A 456 19.80 -11.78 21.80
C SER A 456 18.51 -12.38 21.23
N TYR A 457 17.76 -13.09 22.08
CA TYR A 457 16.50 -13.78 21.77
C TYR A 457 16.59 -14.89 20.70
N CYS A 458 17.76 -15.48 20.47
CA CYS A 458 17.88 -16.74 19.72
C CYS A 458 17.33 -17.93 20.52
N GLY A 459 16.64 -18.86 19.84
CA GLY A 459 15.82 -19.89 20.48
C GLY A 459 16.52 -21.24 20.70
N GLU A 460 17.48 -21.59 19.86
CA GLU A 460 18.05 -22.94 19.77
C GLU A 460 19.45 -23.07 20.39
N LEU A 461 20.01 -21.97 20.93
CA LEU A 461 21.35 -21.96 21.54
C LEU A 461 21.35 -22.56 22.96
N THR A 462 22.36 -23.37 23.26
CA THR A 462 22.53 -24.00 24.58
C THR A 462 23.91 -23.70 25.18
N ASP A 463 24.14 -24.19 26.40
CA ASP A 463 25.45 -24.12 27.07
C ASP A 463 26.59 -24.71 26.21
N ALA A 464 26.31 -25.76 25.42
CA ALA A 464 27.29 -26.42 24.57
C ALA A 464 27.76 -25.55 23.40
N GLY A 465 26.88 -24.70 22.86
CA GLY A 465 27.22 -23.76 21.80
C GLY A 465 28.16 -22.66 22.28
N VAL A 466 27.87 -22.07 23.43
CA VAL A 466 28.63 -20.93 23.95
C VAL A 466 29.99 -21.30 24.55
N GLU A 467 30.20 -22.56 24.94
CA GLU A 467 31.48 -23.07 25.42
C GLU A 467 32.64 -22.84 24.42
N LYS A 468 32.33 -22.80 23.13
CA LYS A 468 33.33 -22.71 22.05
C LYS A 468 33.60 -21.29 21.58
N ILE A 469 32.94 -20.27 22.13
CA ILE A 469 33.09 -18.87 21.70
C ILE A 469 34.36 -18.27 22.32
N HIS A 470 35.07 -17.43 21.55
CA HIS A 470 36.22 -16.65 22.02
C HIS A 470 36.14 -15.21 21.47
N LEU A 471 35.41 -14.32 22.14
CA LEU A 471 35.11 -12.96 21.65
C LEU A 471 35.38 -11.88 22.71
N SER A 472 35.37 -10.63 22.27
CA SER A 472 35.56 -9.44 23.13
C SER A 472 34.25 -8.77 23.56
N HIS A 473 33.19 -8.85 22.76
CA HIS A 473 31.86 -8.31 23.10
C HIS A 473 30.77 -9.30 22.69
N LEU A 474 29.92 -9.69 23.63
CA LEU A 474 28.90 -10.72 23.41
C LEU A 474 27.57 -10.33 24.07
N GLU A 475 26.47 -10.36 23.32
CA GLU A 475 25.12 -10.19 23.86
C GLU A 475 24.31 -11.49 23.75
N LEU A 476 23.77 -11.96 24.88
CA LEU A 476 23.02 -13.21 25.04
C LEU A 476 21.63 -12.98 25.66
N ARG A 477 21.11 -11.75 25.60
CA ARG A 477 19.88 -11.36 26.29
C ARG A 477 18.71 -12.25 25.88
N GLY A 478 17.96 -12.78 26.85
CA GLY A 478 16.72 -13.50 26.60
C GLY A 478 16.85 -14.91 26.01
N ILE A 479 18.06 -15.48 25.97
CA ILE A 479 18.27 -16.88 25.59
C ILE A 479 17.92 -17.79 26.78
N LYS A 480 16.89 -18.61 26.62
CA LYS A 480 16.31 -19.40 27.74
C LYS A 480 17.07 -20.67 28.08
N ASN A 481 17.83 -21.21 27.12
CA ASN A 481 18.48 -22.52 27.19
C ASN A 481 19.98 -22.42 27.56
N ILE A 482 20.50 -21.20 27.75
CA ILE A 482 21.79 -20.96 28.38
C ILE A 482 21.57 -20.86 29.90
N THR A 483 22.45 -21.49 30.67
CA THR A 483 22.42 -21.51 32.13
C THR A 483 23.68 -20.89 32.72
N GLY A 484 23.78 -20.86 34.04
CA GLY A 484 25.01 -20.47 34.76
C GLY A 484 26.25 -21.27 34.31
N THR A 485 26.07 -22.51 33.86
CA THR A 485 27.17 -23.37 33.37
C THR A 485 27.76 -22.83 32.07
N GLY A 486 26.94 -22.41 31.11
CA GLY A 486 27.39 -21.80 29.86
C GLY A 486 28.07 -20.45 30.09
N LEU A 487 27.54 -19.60 30.97
CA LEU A 487 28.18 -18.33 31.35
C LEU A 487 29.55 -18.55 32.02
N ALA A 488 29.67 -19.58 32.87
CA ALA A 488 30.94 -19.98 33.47
C ALA A 488 31.94 -20.55 32.44
N ALA A 489 31.46 -21.14 31.34
CA ALA A 489 32.31 -21.58 30.23
C ALA A 489 32.85 -20.38 29.44
N ILE A 490 31.99 -19.41 29.11
CA ILE A 490 32.37 -18.16 28.40
C ILE A 490 33.44 -17.39 29.19
N THR A 491 33.23 -17.19 30.49
CA THR A 491 34.18 -16.45 31.34
C THR A 491 35.54 -17.16 31.49
N ARG A 492 35.59 -18.49 31.39
CA ARG A 492 36.85 -19.26 31.38
C ARG A 492 37.56 -19.22 30.02
N GLY A 493 36.81 -19.24 28.91
CA GLY A 493 37.35 -19.31 27.55
C GLY A 493 37.70 -17.94 26.94
N CYS A 494 36.86 -16.93 27.12
CA CYS A 494 36.99 -15.62 26.48
C CYS A 494 37.94 -14.68 27.23
N LYS A 495 39.25 -14.87 27.07
CA LYS A 495 40.28 -14.00 27.69
C LYS A 495 40.26 -12.53 27.23
N LYS A 496 39.52 -12.22 26.15
CA LYS A 496 39.39 -10.88 25.57
C LYS A 496 38.06 -10.21 25.89
N LEU A 497 37.16 -10.87 26.64
CA LEU A 497 35.81 -10.39 26.90
C LEU A 497 35.85 -9.10 27.74
N ALA A 498 35.34 -8.02 27.16
CA ALA A 498 35.22 -6.70 27.78
C ALA A 498 33.76 -6.38 28.15
N TYR A 499 32.78 -6.97 27.44
CA TYR A 499 31.36 -6.75 27.70
C TYR A 499 30.52 -8.03 27.48
N LEU A 500 29.58 -8.28 28.39
CA LEU A 500 28.62 -9.38 28.33
C LEU A 500 27.24 -8.93 28.83
N ASP A 501 26.23 -8.94 27.97
CA ASP A 501 24.83 -8.84 28.39
C ASP A 501 24.21 -10.24 28.46
N SER A 502 23.95 -10.72 29.67
CA SER A 502 23.27 -12.01 29.93
C SER A 502 21.90 -11.82 30.60
N SER A 503 21.26 -10.66 30.39
CA SER A 503 19.96 -10.37 30.99
C SER A 503 18.90 -11.40 30.58
N TYR A 504 18.07 -11.84 31.53
CA TYR A 504 17.02 -12.85 31.33
C TYR A 504 17.51 -14.27 30.97
N VAL A 505 18.79 -14.58 31.19
CA VAL A 505 19.33 -15.96 31.16
C VAL A 505 19.01 -16.66 32.49
N ARG A 506 18.74 -17.97 32.48
CA ARG A 506 18.38 -18.75 33.68
C ARG A 506 19.60 -19.05 34.55
N ILE A 507 19.77 -18.34 35.66
CA ILE A 507 20.82 -18.60 36.65
C ILE A 507 20.17 -19.19 37.91
N SER A 508 20.55 -20.41 38.31
CA SER A 508 20.17 -20.97 39.60
C SER A 508 21.01 -20.33 40.72
N MET A 509 20.36 -19.84 41.78
CA MET A 509 21.02 -19.14 42.91
C MET A 509 22.06 -19.99 43.66
N THR A 510 22.14 -21.30 43.41
CA THR A 510 23.16 -22.19 44.00
C THR A 510 24.55 -22.10 43.35
N GLN A 511 24.69 -21.46 42.18
CA GLN A 511 25.98 -21.32 41.47
C GLN A 511 26.61 -19.92 41.55
N ALA A 512 25.93 -18.93 42.16
CA ALA A 512 26.38 -17.53 42.19
C ALA A 512 27.52 -17.24 43.20
N SER A 513 27.99 -18.23 43.96
CA SER A 513 29.04 -18.06 44.99
C SER A 513 30.48 -18.07 44.42
N GLY A 514 30.67 -18.27 43.12
CA GLY A 514 31.98 -18.35 42.48
C GLY A 514 32.39 -17.08 41.74
N ARG A 515 32.92 -16.08 42.46
CA ARG A 515 33.73 -14.92 41.98
C ARG A 515 33.54 -14.51 40.50
N LEU A 516 32.53 -13.68 40.21
CA LEU A 516 32.65 -12.66 39.17
C LEU A 516 33.46 -11.49 39.76
N ARG A 517 34.79 -11.51 39.58
CA ARG A 517 35.61 -10.31 39.81
C ARG A 517 35.42 -9.39 38.61
N THR A 518 34.81 -8.24 38.85
CA THR A 518 34.78 -7.09 37.96
C THR A 518 36.21 -6.71 37.57
N CYS A 519 36.53 -6.75 36.28
CA CYS A 519 37.72 -6.08 35.76
C CYS A 519 37.46 -4.57 35.75
N GLN A 520 37.81 -3.91 36.85
CA GLN A 520 38.16 -2.49 36.87
C GLN A 520 39.69 -2.40 36.92
N GLU A 521 40.23 -1.61 35.98
CA GLU A 521 41.50 -0.85 36.00
C GLU A 521 42.78 -1.55 36.50
N THR A 522 43.69 -1.84 35.57
CA THR A 522 45.11 -1.42 35.60
C THR A 522 45.64 -1.27 34.19
#